data_AF-A0A655ATZ2-F1
#
_entry.id   AF-A0A655ATZ2-F1
#
_cell.length_a   1.000
_cell.length_b   1.000
_cell.length_c   1.000
_cell.angle_alpha   90.00
_cell.angle_beta   90.00
_cell.angle_gamma   90.00
#
_symmetry.space_group_name_H-M   'P 1'
#
loop_
_entity.id
_entity.type
_entity.pdbx_description
1 polymer ?
#
loop_
_entity_poly.entity_id
_entity_poly.type
_entity_poly.pdbx_seq_one_letter_code
_entity_poly.pdbx_strand_id
1 'polypeptide(L)' 'MAEVAEESSGVRAVAASHRIGVLQVGEAALVAAVAADHRRAAFGTCAHLVETIKARLPVWKHQFFEDGTDEWVGSV' A
#
# COMPACT_ATOMS: atom_id res chain seq x y z
N MET A 1 -5.92 5.71 -7.95
CA MET A 1 -4.56 5.56 -8.52
C MET A 1 -4.25 6.67 -9.52
N ALA A 2 -5.01 6.78 -10.62
CA ALA A 2 -4.83 7.84 -11.63
C ALA A 2 -4.92 9.25 -11.02
N GLU A 3 -5.92 9.48 -10.16
CA GLU A 3 -6.13 10.73 -9.40
C GLU A 3 -4.88 11.19 -8.62
N VAL A 4 -4.20 10.29 -7.91
CA VAL A 4 -2.96 10.63 -7.16
C VAL A 4 -1.83 11.08 -8.10
N ALA A 5 -1.75 10.50 -9.30
CA ALA A 5 -0.78 10.91 -10.30
C ALA A 5 -1.15 12.26 -10.94
N GLU A 6 -2.44 12.51 -11.16
CA GLU A 6 -2.97 13.76 -11.73
C GLU A 6 -2.79 14.96 -10.79
N GLU A 7 -2.89 14.75 -9.48
CA GLU A 7 -2.67 15.79 -8.46
C GLU A 7 -1.18 16.07 -8.18
N SER A 8 -0.27 15.27 -8.74
CA SER A 8 1.16 15.35 -8.44
C SER A 8 1.96 15.96 -9.60
N SER A 9 2.55 17.14 -9.36
CA SER A 9 3.46 17.77 -10.33
C SER A 9 4.81 17.02 -10.44
N GLY A 10 5.29 16.82 -11.66
CA GLY A 10 6.59 16.18 -11.94
C GLY A 10 6.61 14.65 -11.81
N VAL A 11 5.44 14.01 -11.73
CA VAL A 11 5.28 12.55 -11.71
C VAL A 11 5.07 12.01 -13.12
N ARG A 12 5.77 10.92 -13.45
CA ARG A 12 5.71 10.25 -14.76
C ARG A 12 4.88 8.98 -14.75
N ALA A 13 4.93 8.25 -13.64
CA ALA A 13 4.19 6.99 -13.49
C ALA A 13 4.00 6.65 -12.02
N VAL A 14 2.91 5.93 -11.75
CA VAL A 14 2.61 5.30 -10.46
C VAL A 14 2.21 3.85 -10.68
N ALA A 15 2.59 2.98 -9.76
CA ALA A 15 2.15 1.59 -9.74
C ALA A 15 1.94 1.15 -8.29
N ALA A 16 0.94 0.29 -8.07
CA ALA A 16 0.77 -0.38 -6.80
C ALA A 16 0.22 -1.80 -7.02
N SER A 17 0.60 -2.72 -6.13
CA SER A 17 0.10 -4.08 -6.10
C SER A 17 -0.08 -4.50 -4.65
N HIS A 18 -1.24 -5.07 -4.34
CA HIS A 18 -1.56 -5.60 -3.02
C HIS A 18 -1.81 -7.12 -3.16
N ARG A 19 -1.15 -7.90 -2.32
CA ARG A 19 -1.32 -9.37 -2.29
C ARG A 19 -2.56 -9.74 -1.48
N ILE A 20 -3.19 -10.84 -1.86
CA ILE A 20 -4.25 -11.49 -1.07
C ILE A 20 -3.85 -12.95 -0.79
N GLY A 21 -4.47 -13.56 0.21
CA GLY A 21 -4.17 -14.93 0.65
C GLY A 21 -3.11 -14.98 1.74
N VAL A 22 -2.49 -16.15 1.91
CA VAL A 22 -1.54 -16.41 3.00
C VAL A 22 -0.23 -15.67 2.74
N LEU A 23 0.27 -15.00 3.78
CA LEU A 23 1.55 -14.29 3.81
C LEU A 23 2.35 -14.76 5.03
N GLN A 24 3.64 -14.99 4.84
CA GLN A 24 4.57 -15.25 5.94
C GLN A 24 5.12 -13.93 6.50
N VAL A 25 5.57 -13.95 7.76
CA VAL A 25 6.19 -12.78 8.39
C VAL A 25 7.40 -12.33 7.57
N GLY A 26 7.45 -11.03 7.26
CA GLY A 26 8.50 -10.42 6.44
C GLY A 26 8.17 -10.32 4.94
N GLU A 27 7.08 -10.94 4.47
CA GLU A 27 6.63 -10.78 3.08
C GLU A 27 5.93 -9.44 2.84
N ALA A 28 6.07 -8.92 1.62
CA ALA A 28 5.40 -7.69 1.21
C ALA A 28 3.91 -7.94 0.91
N ALA A 29 3.03 -7.34 1.71
CA ALA A 29 1.59 -7.32 1.48
C ALA A 29 1.16 -6.25 0.45
N LEU A 30 1.85 -5.11 0.45
CA LEU A 30 1.60 -3.98 -0.46
C LEU A 30 2.93 -3.44 -0.97
N VAL A 31 2.99 -3.21 -2.28
CA VAL A 31 4.09 -2.49 -2.93
C VAL A 31 3.50 -1.28 -3.64
N ALA A 32 4.15 -0.13 -3.47
CA ALA A 32 3.86 1.11 -4.18
C ALA A 32 5.15 1.67 -4.79
N ALA A 33 5.08 2.15 -6.02
CA ALA A 33 6.21 2.69 -6.76
C ALA A 33 5.80 3.96 -7.50
N VAL A 34 6.69 4.95 -7.51
CA VAL A 34 6.50 6.25 -8.18
C VAL A 34 7.76 6.62 -8.95
N ALA A 35 7.59 6.96 -10.23
CA ALA A 35 8.63 7.56 -11.05
C ALA A 35 8.37 9.06 -11.19
N ALA A 36 9.37 9.89 -10.91
CA ALA A 36 9.27 11.34 -10.98
C ALA A 36 10.61 11.99 -11.36
N ASP A 37 10.55 13.24 -11.84
CA ASP A 37 11.75 13.99 -12.26
C ASP A 37 12.70 14.29 -11.10
N HIS A 38 12.14 14.46 -9.90
CA HIS A 38 12.90 14.77 -8.69
C HIS A 38 12.40 13.95 -7.51
N ARG A 39 13.34 13.51 -6.67
CA ARG A 39 13.06 12.65 -5.51
C ARG A 39 12.00 13.22 -4.55
N ARG A 40 11.91 14.55 -4.42
CA ARG A 40 10.91 15.18 -3.53
C ARG A 40 9.49 14.85 -3.98
N ALA A 41 9.21 14.95 -5.28
CA ALA A 41 7.91 14.60 -5.84
C ALA A 41 7.67 13.08 -5.71
N ALA A 42 8.67 12.26 -6.04
CA ALA A 42 8.57 10.80 -5.91
C ALA A 42 8.17 10.36 -4.49
N PHE A 43 8.86 10.85 -3.45
CA PHE A 43 8.57 10.44 -2.07
C PHE A 43 7.22 10.97 -1.59
N GLY A 44 6.88 12.23 -1.87
CA GLY A 44 5.60 12.82 -1.49
C GLY A 44 4.41 12.07 -2.10
N THR A 45 4.46 11.83 -3.41
CA THR A 45 3.42 11.09 -4.12
C THR A 45 3.36 9.63 -3.67
N CYS A 46 4.49 8.98 -3.38
CA CYS A 46 4.48 7.59 -2.90
C CYS A 46 3.80 7.47 -1.53
N ALA A 47 4.08 8.40 -0.61
CA ALA A 47 3.40 8.45 0.68
C ALA A 47 1.88 8.66 0.50
N HIS A 48 1.49 9.66 -0.31
CA HIS A 48 0.08 9.91 -0.61
C HIS A 48 -0.60 8.66 -1.21
N LEU A 49 0.04 7.99 -2.16
CA LEU A 49 -0.47 6.79 -2.80
C LEU A 49 -0.79 5.67 -1.78
N VAL A 50 0.12 5.41 -0.85
CA VAL A 50 -0.08 4.39 0.20
C VAL A 50 -1.23 4.77 1.13
N GLU A 51 -1.33 6.03 1.54
CA GLU A 51 -2.42 6.52 2.39
C GLU A 51 -3.78 6.41 1.68
N THR A 52 -3.86 6.82 0.41
CA THR A 52 -5.10 6.69 -0.38
C THR A 52 -5.53 5.22 -0.51
N ILE A 53 -4.57 4.31 -0.74
CA ILE A 53 -4.84 2.88 -0.84
C ILE A 53 -5.41 2.36 0.49
N LYS A 54 -4.76 2.67 1.61
CA LYS A 54 -5.20 2.22 2.94
C LYS A 54 -6.55 2.81 3.35
N ALA A 55 -6.83 4.06 2.99
CA ALA A 55 -8.10 4.70 3.31
C ALA A 55 -9.29 4.14 2.50
N ARG A 56 -9.03 3.61 1.30
CA ARG A 56 -10.09 3.11 0.40
C ARG A 56 -10.25 1.59 0.43
N LEU A 57 -9.20 0.84 0.75
CA LEU A 57 -9.25 -0.61 0.83
C LEU A 57 -9.49 -1.04 2.27
N PRO A 58 -10.68 -1.56 2.61
CA PRO A 58 -10.85 -2.24 3.87
C PRO A 58 -10.02 -3.53 3.84
N VAL A 59 -8.92 -3.54 4.58
CA VAL A 59 -8.02 -4.69 4.69
C VAL A 59 -8.28 -5.38 6.01
N TRP A 60 -8.75 -6.61 5.93
CA TRP A 60 -8.84 -7.52 7.06
C TRP A 60 -7.71 -8.54 6.97
N LYS A 61 -7.01 -8.73 8.10
CA LYS A 61 -5.94 -9.71 8.23
C LYS A 61 -6.39 -10.78 9.20
N HIS A 62 -6.42 -12.02 8.72
CA HIS A 62 -6.56 -13.20 9.56
C HIS A 62 -5.17 -13.64 9.98
N GLN A 63 -4.84 -13.43 11.26
CA GLN A 63 -3.53 -13.75 11.79
C GLN A 63 -3.59 -15.01 12.63
N PHE A 64 -2.60 -15.88 12.44
CA PHE A 64 -2.46 -17.16 13.13
C PHE A 64 -1.24 -17.07 14.05
N PHE A 65 -1.40 -17.52 15.29
CA PHE A 65 -0.37 -17.45 16.31
C PHE A 65 0.26 -18.82 16.59
N GLU A 66 1.45 -18.81 17.19
CA GLU A 66 2.22 -20.03 17.49
C GLU A 66 1.55 -20.94 18.52
N ASP A 67 0.67 -20.39 19.37
CA ASP A 67 -0.12 -21.13 20.35
C ASP A 67 -1.38 -21.81 19.76
N GLY A 68 -1.57 -21.68 18.44
CA GLY A 68 -2.71 -22.25 17.72
C GLY A 68 -3.97 -21.39 17.74
N THR A 69 -3.93 -20.19 18.34
CA THR A 69 -5.02 -19.22 18.27
C THR A 69 -4.99 -18.43 16.96
N ASP A 70 -6.13 -17.82 16.62
CA ASP A 70 -6.24 -16.93 15.46
C ASP A 70 -7.19 -15.76 15.75
N GLU A 71 -6.96 -14.64 15.07
CA GLU A 71 -7.85 -13.47 15.15
C GLU A 71 -7.96 -12.73 13.81
N TRP A 72 -9.08 -12.04 13.64
CA TRP A 72 -9.27 -11.09 12.54
C TRP A 72 -9.03 -9.67 13.04
N VAL A 73 -8.07 -8.98 12.43
CA VAL A 73 -7.83 -7.56 12.67
C VAL A 73 -8.11 -6.76 11.41
N GLY A 74 -8.68 -5.57 11.56
CA GLY A 74 -8.92 -4.63 10.46
C GLY A 74 -9.16 -3.22 11.01
N SER A 75 -8.90 -2.21 10.19
CA SER A 75 -9.38 -0.85 10.44
C SER A 75 -10.38 -0.50 9.34
N VAL A 76 -11.48 0.13 9.77
CA VAL A 76 -12.28 1.02 8.92
C VAL A 76 -11.55 2.34 8.70
#